data_AF-A0AAV7J4H6-F1
#
_entry.id   AF-A0AAV7J4H6-F1
#
_cell.length_a   1.000
_cell.length_b   1.000
_cell.length_c   1.000
_cell.angle_alpha   90.00
_cell.angle_beta   90.00
_cell.angle_gamma   90.00
#
_symmetry.space_group_name_H-M   'P 1'
#
loop_
_entity.id
_entity.type
_entity.pdbx_description
1 polymer ?
#
loop_
_entity_poly.entity_id
_entity_poly.type
_entity_poly.pdbx_seq_one_letter_code
_entity_poly.pdbx_strand_id
1 'polypeptide(L)'
;MSAAARPTFDGARGGQGRGEKDLSAISKQYSSRDLPSHTKLKYREHGQGTVDELRNRDFRRELEEREKEKPSANRRMIEPAREAAPSTKRQKIDQAPAASLDADDPLDDDDSDSDSDEDDTATLLAELQRIKKERAADQAKKELEKRQEEERIRMENILSGNPLLNYSSQVTRTDMKVRRRWDDDVVFKNCARSEPKKKHDVFVNDSLRSEFHKKFMEKYVK
;
A
#
# COMPACT_ATOMS: atom_id res chain seq x y z
N MET A 1 18.66 0.93 -62.04
CA MET A 1 18.92 0.93 -60.57
C MET A 1 19.82 -0.27 -60.27
N SER A 2 20.99 -0.08 -59.67
CA SER A 2 21.93 -1.18 -59.41
C SER A 2 21.49 -2.05 -58.23
N ALA A 3 21.39 -3.36 -58.44
CA ALA A 3 20.90 -4.35 -57.48
C ALA A 3 21.97 -4.82 -56.46
N ALA A 4 22.96 -3.98 -56.16
CA ALA A 4 24.10 -4.35 -55.31
C ALA A 4 23.78 -4.26 -53.81
N ALA A 5 22.98 -3.28 -53.38
CA ALA A 5 22.47 -3.21 -52.02
C ALA A 5 21.30 -4.19 -51.86
N ARG A 6 21.49 -5.27 -51.11
CA ARG A 6 20.49 -6.33 -50.89
C ARG A 6 20.45 -6.72 -49.42
N PRO A 7 19.27 -7.01 -48.84
CA PRO A 7 19.16 -7.54 -47.49
C PRO A 7 19.66 -8.99 -47.42
N THR A 8 20.08 -9.42 -46.23
CA THR A 8 20.41 -10.83 -45.94
C THR A 8 19.16 -11.55 -45.45
N PHE A 9 18.68 -12.55 -46.20
CA PHE A 9 17.54 -13.38 -45.79
C PHE A 9 17.97 -14.64 -45.05
N ASP A 10 19.10 -15.22 -45.46
CA ASP A 10 19.71 -16.37 -44.79
C ASP A 10 21.06 -15.94 -44.16
N GLY A 11 21.26 -16.32 -42.90
CA GLY A 11 22.54 -16.14 -42.22
C GLY A 11 23.62 -17.10 -42.72
N ALA A 12 24.89 -16.69 -42.62
CA ALA A 12 26.00 -17.58 -42.94
C ALA A 12 26.01 -18.80 -42.00
N ARG A 13 26.16 -20.00 -42.56
CA ARG A 13 26.25 -21.26 -41.80
C ARG A 13 27.69 -21.50 -41.34
N GLY A 14 27.87 -21.84 -40.07
CA GLY A 14 29.14 -22.32 -39.54
C GLY A 14 29.51 -23.71 -40.08
N GLY A 15 30.78 -24.10 -39.92
CA GLY A 15 31.31 -25.40 -40.33
C GLY A 15 32.29 -25.36 -41.50
N GLN A 16 32.73 -24.21 -42.01
CA GLN A 16 33.69 -24.12 -43.13
C GLN A 16 34.90 -23.22 -42.79
N GLY A 17 34.92 -22.64 -41.59
CA GLY A 17 35.91 -21.70 -41.12
C GLY A 17 37.09 -22.35 -40.37
N ARG A 18 37.98 -21.48 -39.87
CA ARG A 18 39.14 -21.89 -39.06
C ARG A 18 38.66 -22.63 -37.81
N GLY A 19 39.20 -23.82 -37.57
CA GLY A 19 38.94 -24.61 -36.36
C GLY A 19 37.62 -25.41 -36.36
N GLU A 20 36.86 -25.41 -37.45
CA GLU A 20 35.52 -26.02 -37.47
C GLU A 20 35.45 -27.43 -38.09
N LYS A 21 36.38 -27.79 -38.97
CA LYS A 21 36.34 -29.07 -39.72
C LYS A 21 37.60 -29.89 -39.64
N ASP A 22 38.74 -29.25 -39.91
CA ASP A 22 40.01 -29.95 -39.99
C ASP A 22 41.03 -29.22 -39.11
N LEU A 23 41.43 -29.89 -38.04
CA LEU A 23 42.51 -29.47 -37.17
C LEU A 23 43.88 -29.78 -37.80
N SER A 24 43.96 -30.37 -39.00
CA SER A 24 45.23 -30.66 -39.66
C SER A 24 45.74 -29.48 -40.50
N ALA A 25 44.84 -28.66 -41.05
CA ALA A 25 45.17 -27.40 -41.73
C ALA A 25 45.27 -26.22 -40.74
N ILE A 26 45.96 -26.44 -39.61
CA ILE A 26 46.13 -25.40 -38.57
C ILE A 26 46.95 -24.25 -39.13
N SER A 27 46.31 -23.09 -39.19
CA SER A 27 47.00 -21.84 -39.46
C SER A 27 47.79 -21.40 -38.24
N LYS A 28 48.97 -20.82 -38.48
CA LYS A 28 49.79 -20.18 -37.45
C LYS A 28 49.28 -18.80 -37.02
N GLN A 29 48.19 -18.33 -37.62
CA GLN A 29 47.56 -17.07 -37.27
C GLN A 29 46.71 -17.24 -36.01
N TYR A 30 46.98 -16.43 -34.98
CA TYR A 30 46.18 -16.33 -33.76
C TYR A 30 45.89 -14.87 -33.44
N SER A 31 44.75 -14.60 -32.81
CA SER A 31 44.37 -13.26 -32.36
C SER A 31 45.00 -12.96 -30.99
N SER A 32 45.10 -11.67 -30.64
CA SER A 32 45.48 -11.27 -29.28
C SER A 32 44.52 -11.80 -28.20
N ARG A 33 43.28 -12.11 -28.58
CA ARG A 33 42.25 -12.69 -27.71
C ARG A 33 42.39 -14.21 -27.50
N ASP A 34 43.17 -14.88 -28.34
CA ASP A 34 43.42 -16.32 -28.27
C ASP A 34 44.64 -16.65 -27.40
N LEU A 35 45.33 -15.63 -26.86
CA LEU A 35 46.41 -15.86 -25.90
C LEU A 35 45.86 -16.50 -24.62
N PRO A 36 46.67 -17.33 -23.93
CA PRO A 36 46.24 -17.99 -22.70
C PRO A 36 45.71 -17.00 -21.65
N SER A 37 44.42 -17.13 -21.35
CA SER A 37 43.72 -16.37 -20.31
C SER A 37 42.68 -17.27 -19.65
N HIS A 38 42.45 -17.08 -18.34
CA HIS A 38 41.54 -17.90 -17.54
C HIS A 38 41.78 -19.42 -17.69
N THR A 39 43.04 -19.84 -17.58
CA THR A 39 43.47 -21.24 -17.74
C THR A 39 43.01 -22.17 -16.61
N LYS A 40 42.40 -21.62 -15.54
CA LYS A 40 41.89 -22.37 -14.40
C LYS A 40 40.38 -22.12 -14.23
N LEU A 41 39.61 -23.19 -14.33
CA LEU A 41 38.18 -23.18 -14.04
C LEU A 41 37.95 -23.06 -12.52
N LYS A 42 36.98 -22.23 -12.13
CA LYS A 42 36.52 -22.11 -10.74
C LYS A 42 35.40 -23.11 -10.50
N TYR A 43 35.47 -23.84 -9.40
CA TYR A 43 34.39 -24.70 -8.93
C TYR A 43 33.64 -24.01 -7.80
N ARG A 44 32.38 -24.42 -7.58
CA ARG A 44 31.61 -23.94 -6.44
C ARG A 44 32.15 -24.61 -5.19
N GLU A 45 32.54 -23.81 -4.20
CA GLU A 45 32.91 -24.30 -2.87
C GLU A 45 31.66 -24.57 -2.03
N HIS A 46 31.81 -25.32 -0.94
CA HIS A 46 30.74 -25.57 0.01
C HIS A 46 30.11 -24.25 0.51
N GLY A 47 28.78 -24.15 0.50
CA GLY A 47 28.02 -22.95 0.83
C GLY A 47 27.76 -22.00 -0.36
N GLN A 48 28.29 -22.28 -1.55
CA GLN A 48 28.02 -21.51 -2.78
C GLN A 48 26.93 -22.15 -3.67
N GLY A 49 26.17 -23.09 -3.12
CA GLY A 49 25.21 -23.90 -3.87
C GLY A 49 25.90 -24.96 -4.70
N THR A 50 26.66 -25.83 -4.02
CA THR A 50 27.24 -27.03 -4.66
C THR A 50 26.13 -27.95 -5.15
N VAL A 51 26.44 -28.85 -6.10
CA VAL A 51 25.44 -29.79 -6.63
C VAL A 51 24.85 -30.66 -5.54
N ASP A 52 25.66 -31.06 -4.55
CA ASP A 52 25.23 -31.90 -3.44
C ASP A 52 24.32 -31.15 -2.45
N GLU A 53 24.60 -29.87 -2.17
CA GLU A 53 23.71 -29.01 -1.38
C GLU A 53 22.36 -28.80 -2.07
N LEU A 54 22.37 -28.57 -3.38
CA LEU A 54 21.15 -28.32 -4.15
C LEU A 54 20.27 -29.56 -4.27
N ARG A 55 20.87 -30.76 -4.35
CA ARG A 55 20.12 -32.04 -4.42
C ARG A 55 19.30 -32.31 -3.17
N ASN A 56 19.81 -31.93 -2.01
CA ASN A 56 19.17 -32.19 -0.71
C ASN A 56 18.23 -31.05 -0.27
N ARG A 57 18.03 -30.02 -1.09
CA ARG A 57 17.32 -28.79 -0.70
C ARG A 57 15.89 -28.74 -1.23
N ASP A 58 14.95 -28.49 -0.33
CA ASP A 58 13.53 -28.30 -0.66
C ASP A 58 13.26 -26.84 -1.09
N PHE A 59 13.49 -26.52 -2.37
CA PHE A 59 13.30 -25.15 -2.89
C PHE A 59 11.88 -24.61 -2.72
N ARG A 60 10.86 -25.48 -2.78
CA ARG A 60 9.45 -25.06 -2.65
C ARG A 60 9.17 -24.45 -1.29
N ARG A 61 9.61 -25.12 -0.21
CA ARG A 61 9.39 -24.66 1.17
C ARG A 61 10.13 -23.37 1.44
N GLU A 62 11.39 -23.29 1.03
CA GLU A 62 12.21 -22.10 1.24
C GLU A 62 11.68 -20.89 0.45
N LEU A 63 11.22 -21.10 -0.79
CA LEU A 63 10.62 -20.04 -1.59
C LEU A 63 9.39 -19.48 -0.87
N GLU A 64 8.50 -20.35 -0.39
CA GLU A 64 7.28 -19.95 0.32
C GLU A 64 7.59 -19.20 1.62
N GLU A 65 8.57 -19.67 2.41
CA GLU A 65 9.04 -18.99 3.61
C GLU A 65 9.59 -17.60 3.29
N ARG A 66 10.43 -17.48 2.25
CA ARG A 66 11.03 -16.21 1.86
C ARG A 66 10.02 -15.25 1.23
N GLU A 67 8.98 -15.75 0.58
CA GLU A 67 7.84 -14.95 0.12
C GLU A 67 6.98 -14.47 1.30
N LYS A 68 6.81 -15.31 2.33
CA LYS A 68 6.10 -14.97 3.57
C LYS A 68 6.85 -13.99 4.47
N GLU A 69 8.17 -13.93 4.40
CA GLU A 69 8.98 -12.90 5.08
C GLU A 69 9.00 -11.56 4.34
N LYS A 70 8.86 -11.57 3.00
CA LYS A 70 8.87 -10.38 2.15
C LYS A 70 7.53 -9.64 1.90
N PRO A 71 6.33 -10.01 2.44
CA PRO A 71 5.06 -9.51 1.93
C PRO A 71 4.70 -8.10 2.43
N SER A 72 5.58 -7.39 3.14
CA SER A 72 5.28 -6.07 3.70
C SER A 72 6.03 -4.89 3.08
N ALA A 73 7.19 -5.12 2.45
CA ALA A 73 7.98 -4.02 1.87
C ALA A 73 7.37 -3.50 0.56
N ASN A 74 6.87 -4.38 -0.30
CA ASN A 74 6.29 -4.00 -1.59
C ASN A 74 4.78 -3.76 -1.58
N ARG A 75 4.03 -4.34 -0.63
CA ARG A 75 2.56 -4.17 -0.59
C ARG A 75 2.15 -2.76 -0.13
N ARG A 76 2.95 -2.12 0.73
CA ARG A 76 2.69 -0.75 1.22
C ARG A 76 3.08 0.36 0.23
N MET A 77 3.90 0.05 -0.78
CA MET A 77 4.33 1.02 -1.80
C MET A 77 3.39 1.07 -3.02
N ILE A 78 2.55 0.05 -3.23
CA ILE A 78 1.68 -0.07 -4.41
C ILE A 78 0.22 0.41 -4.15
N GLU A 79 -0.19 0.56 -2.89
CA GLU A 79 -1.56 1.00 -2.52
C GLU A 79 -1.70 2.49 -2.13
N PRO A 80 -1.33 3.44 -3.00
CA PRO A 80 -2.12 4.69 -3.00
C PRO A 80 -2.51 5.14 -4.41
N ALA A 81 -2.75 4.20 -5.33
CA ALA A 81 -3.06 4.51 -6.74
C ALA A 81 -4.24 3.76 -7.35
N ARG A 82 -4.98 2.91 -6.60
CA ARG A 82 -6.11 2.13 -7.15
C ARG A 82 -7.52 2.56 -6.73
N GLU A 83 -7.68 3.62 -5.93
CA GLU A 83 -9.02 4.07 -5.48
C GLU A 83 -9.70 5.11 -6.40
N ALA A 84 -9.48 5.05 -7.72
CA ALA A 84 -10.20 5.94 -8.66
C ALA A 84 -10.53 5.25 -9.98
N ALA A 85 -11.34 4.19 -9.93
CA ALA A 85 -12.05 3.70 -11.11
C ALA A 85 -13.44 3.17 -10.70
N PRO A 86 -14.56 3.81 -11.10
CA PRO A 86 -15.89 3.29 -10.83
C PRO A 86 -16.17 2.11 -11.77
N SER A 87 -16.01 0.88 -11.27
CA SER A 87 -16.45 -0.31 -11.99
C SER A 87 -17.97 -0.39 -12.00
N THR A 88 -18.55 -0.40 -13.19
CA THR A 88 -19.98 -0.45 -13.46
C THR A 88 -20.62 -1.74 -12.92
N LYS A 89 -21.80 -1.55 -12.32
CA LYS A 89 -22.67 -2.54 -11.66
C LYS A 89 -22.94 -3.78 -12.53
N ARG A 90 -22.73 -4.97 -11.97
CA ARG A 90 -23.53 -6.16 -12.26
C ARG A 90 -24.12 -6.66 -10.94
N GLN A 91 -25.39 -6.33 -10.72
CA GLN A 91 -26.20 -6.86 -9.63
C GLN A 91 -26.49 -8.34 -9.93
N LYS A 92 -26.07 -9.23 -9.03
CA LYS A 92 -26.51 -10.62 -9.02
C LYS A 92 -27.59 -10.75 -7.96
N ILE A 93 -28.82 -10.75 -8.45
CA ILE A 93 -30.03 -11.21 -7.76
C ILE A 93 -29.93 -12.74 -7.65
N ASP A 94 -30.07 -13.26 -6.44
CA ASP A 94 -30.85 -14.46 -6.07
C ASP A 94 -30.36 -14.99 -4.72
N GLN A 95 -31.17 -14.79 -3.67
CA GLN A 95 -31.70 -15.88 -2.84
C GLN A 95 -32.61 -15.27 -1.75
N ALA A 96 -33.92 -15.44 -1.90
CA ALA A 96 -34.83 -15.53 -0.77
C ALA A 96 -35.29 -16.99 -0.67
N PRO A 97 -35.56 -17.50 0.54
CA PRO A 97 -36.93 -17.91 0.83
C PRO A 97 -37.39 -17.30 2.15
N ALA A 98 -38.51 -16.57 2.19
CA ALA A 98 -39.87 -17.11 2.24
C ALA A 98 -40.12 -17.95 3.51
N ALA A 99 -40.48 -17.26 4.60
CA ALA A 99 -41.39 -17.77 5.61
C ALA A 99 -42.16 -16.58 6.19
N SER A 100 -43.31 -16.31 5.58
CA SER A 100 -44.45 -15.65 6.20
C SER A 100 -44.89 -16.41 7.45
N LEU A 101 -45.74 -15.75 8.27
CA LEU A 101 -46.55 -16.25 9.40
C LEU A 101 -46.09 -15.60 10.72
N ASP A 102 -46.66 -14.47 11.15
CA ASP A 102 -48.04 -14.30 11.67
C ASP A 102 -48.32 -15.22 12.87
N ALA A 103 -48.39 -14.61 14.06
CA ALA A 103 -49.23 -15.00 15.20
C ALA A 103 -48.87 -14.13 16.42
N ASP A 104 -49.58 -13.01 16.59
CA ASP A 104 -49.98 -12.55 17.93
C ASP A 104 -51.23 -13.35 18.30
N ASP A 105 -51.21 -14.12 19.40
CA ASP A 105 -52.42 -14.54 20.13
C ASP A 105 -52.09 -14.72 21.64
N PRO A 106 -52.96 -14.27 22.58
CA PRO A 106 -52.66 -14.19 24.01
C PRO A 106 -53.35 -15.29 24.86
N LEU A 107 -53.03 -15.28 26.18
CA LEU A 107 -53.64 -16.03 27.31
C LEU A 107 -53.09 -17.48 27.48
N ASP A 108 -52.98 -18.11 28.67
CA ASP A 108 -53.40 -17.85 30.06
C ASP A 108 -52.56 -18.75 30.99
N ASP A 109 -52.60 -18.49 32.30
CA ASP A 109 -52.01 -19.25 33.41
C ASP A 109 -52.32 -20.77 33.40
N ASP A 110 -51.38 -21.62 33.85
CA ASP A 110 -51.61 -22.58 34.96
C ASP A 110 -50.30 -23.24 35.47
N ASP A 111 -50.30 -23.49 36.78
CA ASP A 111 -49.29 -24.08 37.66
C ASP A 111 -48.87 -25.53 37.31
N SER A 112 -47.61 -25.89 37.61
CA SER A 112 -47.27 -27.06 38.46
C SER A 112 -45.75 -27.33 38.54
N ASP A 113 -45.31 -27.56 39.78
CA ASP A 113 -43.99 -27.86 40.34
C ASP A 113 -43.17 -29.05 39.77
N SER A 114 -41.86 -29.02 40.10
CA SER A 114 -40.88 -30.13 40.25
C SER A 114 -40.08 -30.52 38.98
N ASP A 115 -38.74 -30.68 38.94
CA ASP A 115 -37.68 -30.85 39.94
C ASP A 115 -36.30 -30.50 39.30
N SER A 116 -35.46 -29.73 40.03
CA SER A 116 -33.99 -29.82 40.11
C SER A 116 -33.11 -30.09 38.86
N ASP A 117 -32.48 -29.05 38.28
CA ASP A 117 -31.15 -29.12 37.62
C ASP A 117 -30.34 -27.82 37.88
N GLU A 118 -29.31 -27.92 38.71
CA GLU A 118 -28.64 -26.82 39.40
C GLU A 118 -27.47 -26.15 38.61
N ASP A 119 -27.23 -26.55 37.36
CA ASP A 119 -26.05 -26.11 36.57
C ASP A 119 -26.31 -24.94 35.60
N ASP A 120 -27.54 -24.74 35.08
CA ASP A 120 -27.85 -23.68 34.10
C ASP A 120 -28.06 -22.29 34.74
N THR A 121 -28.45 -22.25 36.01
CA THR A 121 -28.71 -20.98 36.74
C THR A 121 -27.42 -20.21 37.07
N ALA A 122 -26.32 -20.94 37.33
CA ALA A 122 -25.02 -20.37 37.64
C ALA A 122 -24.38 -19.69 36.41
N THR A 123 -24.58 -20.25 35.21
CA THR A 123 -24.06 -19.68 33.96
C THR A 123 -24.78 -18.39 33.60
N LEU A 124 -26.10 -18.33 33.80
CA LEU A 124 -26.93 -17.16 33.47
C LEU A 124 -26.67 -15.97 34.42
N LEU A 125 -26.42 -16.22 35.71
CA LEU A 125 -26.04 -15.17 36.65
C LEU A 125 -24.65 -14.58 36.36
N ALA A 126 -23.71 -15.39 35.87
CA ALA A 126 -22.39 -14.90 35.43
C ALA A 126 -22.48 -14.03 34.16
N GLU A 127 -23.34 -14.38 33.21
CA GLU A 127 -23.65 -13.59 32.01
C GLU A 127 -24.30 -12.24 32.39
N LEU A 128 -25.28 -12.24 33.31
CA LEU A 128 -25.91 -11.02 33.81
C LEU A 128 -24.93 -10.11 34.56
N GLN A 129 -24.03 -10.67 35.36
CA GLN A 129 -22.99 -9.90 36.05
C GLN A 129 -22.00 -9.30 35.05
N ARG A 130 -21.68 -10.00 33.96
CA ARG A 130 -20.84 -9.49 32.88
C ARG A 130 -21.51 -8.33 32.14
N ILE A 131 -22.79 -8.46 31.77
CA ILE A 131 -23.58 -7.39 31.13
C ILE A 131 -23.74 -6.17 32.06
N LYS A 132 -23.95 -6.41 33.36
CA LYS A 132 -24.08 -5.33 34.35
C LYS A 132 -22.75 -4.60 34.56
N LYS A 133 -21.62 -5.33 34.56
CA LYS A 133 -20.27 -4.74 34.66
C LYS A 133 -19.89 -3.95 33.40
N GLU A 134 -20.25 -4.45 32.23
CA GLU A 134 -20.03 -3.77 30.95
C GLU A 134 -20.86 -2.47 30.86
N ARG A 135 -22.17 -2.53 31.16
CA ARG A 135 -23.01 -1.31 31.24
C ARG A 135 -22.52 -0.32 32.30
N ALA A 136 -22.06 -0.78 33.46
CA ALA A 136 -21.53 0.10 34.49
C ALA A 136 -20.22 0.79 34.04
N ALA A 137 -19.35 0.08 33.32
CA ALA A 137 -18.12 0.66 32.78
C ALA A 137 -18.39 1.70 31.68
N ASP A 138 -19.36 1.44 30.80
CA ASP A 138 -19.74 2.40 29.76
C ASP A 138 -20.46 3.62 30.31
N GLN A 139 -21.32 3.46 31.32
CA GLN A 139 -21.92 4.60 32.04
C GLN A 139 -20.86 5.43 32.76
N ALA A 140 -19.89 4.80 33.43
CA ALA A 140 -18.80 5.51 34.10
C ALA A 140 -17.90 6.27 33.13
N LYS A 141 -17.61 5.70 31.94
CA LYS A 141 -16.86 6.41 30.88
C LYS A 141 -17.63 7.62 30.36
N LYS A 142 -18.93 7.47 30.11
CA LYS A 142 -19.78 8.56 29.63
C LYS A 142 -19.94 9.68 30.65
N GLU A 143 -20.02 9.35 31.94
CA GLU A 143 -20.11 10.34 33.03
C GLU A 143 -18.78 11.10 33.20
N LEU A 144 -17.65 10.43 33.03
CA LEU A 144 -16.33 11.05 33.08
C LEU A 144 -16.09 12.00 31.90
N GLU A 145 -16.51 11.61 30.69
CA GLU A 145 -16.46 12.48 29.50
C GLU A 145 -17.35 13.71 29.67
N LYS A 146 -18.59 13.52 30.15
CA LYS A 146 -19.51 14.63 30.42
C LYS A 146 -18.96 15.59 31.50
N ARG A 147 -18.34 15.06 32.55
CA ARG A 147 -17.70 15.87 33.60
C ARG A 147 -16.51 16.67 33.07
N GLN A 148 -15.70 16.10 32.18
CA GLN A 148 -14.60 16.81 31.53
C GLN A 148 -15.12 17.94 30.62
N GLU A 149 -16.22 17.71 29.91
CA GLU A 149 -16.84 18.72 29.05
C GLU A 149 -17.48 19.84 29.89
N GLU A 150 -18.15 19.51 30.99
CA GLU A 150 -18.67 20.49 31.95
C GLU A 150 -17.55 21.30 32.63
N GLU A 151 -16.41 20.68 32.98
CA GLU A 151 -15.23 21.38 33.48
C GLU A 151 -14.60 22.27 32.39
N ARG A 152 -14.60 21.84 31.13
CA ARG A 152 -14.13 22.65 30.00
C ARG A 152 -15.00 23.89 29.79
N ILE A 153 -16.32 23.72 29.78
CA ILE A 153 -17.28 24.83 29.65
C ILE A 153 -17.17 25.76 30.87
N ARG A 154 -16.98 25.21 32.07
CA ARG A 154 -16.77 26.01 33.29
C ARG A 154 -15.47 26.82 33.21
N MET A 155 -14.38 26.23 32.72
CA MET A 155 -13.13 26.95 32.50
C MET A 155 -13.27 28.01 31.40
N GLU A 156 -13.96 27.72 30.30
CA GLU A 156 -14.22 28.67 29.23
C GLU A 156 -15.09 29.85 29.70
N ASN A 157 -16.10 29.60 30.54
CA ASN A 157 -16.91 30.64 31.15
C ASN A 157 -16.14 31.46 32.20
N ILE A 158 -15.22 30.85 32.96
CA ILE A 158 -14.35 31.59 33.90
C ILE A 158 -13.34 32.44 33.11
N LEU A 159 -12.82 31.92 31.99
CA LEU A 159 -11.84 32.59 31.14
C LEU A 159 -12.47 33.72 30.31
N SER A 160 -13.70 33.55 29.82
CA SER A 160 -14.45 34.55 29.04
C SER A 160 -15.29 35.50 29.90
N GLY A 161 -15.59 35.12 31.15
CA GLY A 161 -16.38 35.91 32.10
C GLY A 161 -15.60 37.04 32.79
N ASN A 162 -14.32 37.24 32.48
CA ASN A 162 -13.53 38.35 33.00
C ASN A 162 -13.57 39.56 32.04
N PRO A 163 -14.40 40.59 32.29
CA PRO A 163 -14.50 41.75 31.42
C PRO A 163 -13.21 42.60 31.40
N LEU A 164 -12.30 42.47 32.37
CA LEU A 164 -11.01 43.19 32.37
C LEU A 164 -10.01 42.64 31.33
N LEU A 165 -10.11 41.36 30.97
CA LEU A 165 -9.30 40.74 29.91
C LEU A 165 -9.78 41.13 28.49
N ASN A 166 -11.05 41.50 28.33
CA ASN A 166 -11.60 41.97 27.05
C ASN A 166 -11.28 43.44 26.73
N TYR A 167 -10.89 44.26 27.72
CA TYR A 167 -10.48 45.65 27.46
C TYR A 167 -9.06 45.75 26.90
N SER A 168 -8.16 44.81 27.22
CA SER A 168 -6.80 44.80 26.66
C SER A 168 -6.76 44.50 25.17
N SER A 169 -7.84 43.92 24.60
CA SER A 169 -7.97 43.66 23.16
C SER A 169 -8.71 44.78 22.40
N GLN A 170 -9.32 45.75 23.10
CA GLN A 170 -10.04 46.87 22.48
C GLN A 170 -9.29 48.21 22.52
N VAL A 171 -8.28 48.38 23.37
CA VAL A 171 -7.54 49.65 23.52
C VAL A 171 -6.39 49.83 22.49
N THR A 172 -6.12 48.84 21.64
CA THR A 172 -5.16 48.96 20.51
C THR A 172 -5.84 49.13 19.14
N ARG A 173 -7.06 49.69 19.10
CA ARG A 173 -7.67 50.18 17.85
C ARG A 173 -7.19 51.58 17.45
N THR A 174 -5.88 51.83 17.56
CA THR A 174 -5.21 52.83 16.72
C THR A 174 -4.74 52.13 15.46
N ASP A 175 -5.28 52.52 14.31
CA ASP A 175 -4.97 52.08 12.94
C ASP A 175 -3.56 51.49 12.69
N MET A 176 -3.35 50.23 13.06
CA MET A 176 -2.43 49.33 12.34
C MET A 176 -3.23 48.65 11.21
N LYS A 177 -3.86 49.47 10.38
CA LYS A 177 -4.45 49.02 9.12
C LYS A 177 -3.30 48.54 8.27
N VAL A 178 -3.07 47.22 8.28
CA VAL A 178 -2.04 46.52 7.50
C VAL A 178 -2.04 47.13 6.10
N ARG A 179 -1.01 47.94 5.82
CA ARG A 179 -0.80 48.55 4.52
C ARG A 179 -0.84 47.44 3.48
N ARG A 180 -1.51 47.73 2.36
CA ARG A 180 -1.66 46.87 1.19
C ARG A 180 -0.39 46.03 1.03
N ARG A 181 -0.53 44.71 1.19
CA ARG A 181 0.62 43.79 1.17
C ARG A 181 1.30 43.94 -0.19
N TRP A 182 2.63 43.83 -0.24
CA TRP A 182 3.37 43.91 -1.50
C TRP A 182 2.85 42.90 -2.54
N ASP A 183 2.32 41.77 -2.08
CA ASP A 183 1.67 40.76 -2.90
C ASP A 183 0.30 41.19 -3.45
N ASP A 184 -0.43 42.12 -2.81
CA ASP A 184 -1.86 42.35 -3.03
C ASP A 184 -2.20 42.82 -4.46
N ASP A 185 -1.24 43.43 -5.16
CA ASP A 185 -1.36 43.92 -6.55
C ASP A 185 -0.93 42.91 -7.63
N VAL A 186 -0.91 41.62 -7.30
CA VAL A 186 -0.57 40.56 -8.25
C VAL A 186 -1.84 39.93 -8.81
N VAL A 187 -1.99 39.96 -10.14
CA VAL A 187 -3.17 39.48 -10.88
C VAL A 187 -3.39 37.97 -10.81
N PHE A 188 -2.37 37.18 -10.44
CA PHE A 188 -2.45 35.73 -10.29
C PHE A 188 -2.12 35.32 -8.85
N LYS A 189 -3.00 34.55 -8.21
CA LYS A 189 -2.84 34.08 -6.84
C LYS A 189 -2.82 32.56 -6.80
N ASN A 190 -1.83 31.98 -6.11
CA ASN A 190 -1.85 30.59 -5.66
C ASN A 190 -2.11 29.54 -6.77
N CYS A 191 -1.66 29.76 -8.00
CA CYS A 191 -1.95 28.88 -9.16
C CYS A 191 -1.52 27.42 -8.97
N ALA A 192 -0.46 27.16 -8.20
CA ALA A 192 0.06 25.81 -7.93
C ALA A 192 -0.33 25.25 -6.55
N ARG A 193 -1.27 25.88 -5.83
CA ARG A 193 -1.57 25.50 -4.43
C ARG A 193 -2.14 24.09 -4.28
N SER A 194 -2.78 23.56 -5.31
CA SER A 194 -3.39 22.22 -5.31
C SER A 194 -2.71 21.23 -6.26
N GLU A 195 -1.57 21.59 -6.88
CA GLU A 195 -0.91 20.68 -7.80
C GLU A 195 -0.36 19.45 -7.05
N PRO A 196 -0.82 18.22 -7.36
CA PRO A 196 -0.28 17.04 -6.75
C PRO A 196 1.18 16.88 -7.22
N LYS A 197 2.09 16.64 -6.27
CA LYS A 197 3.48 16.32 -6.60
C LYS A 197 3.49 15.16 -7.59
N LYS A 198 4.06 15.37 -8.79
CA LYS A 198 4.14 14.34 -9.83
C LYS A 198 4.81 13.10 -9.25
N LYS A 199 4.06 12.02 -9.10
CA LYS A 199 4.58 10.72 -8.64
C LYS A 199 5.50 10.21 -9.75
N HIS A 200 6.80 10.20 -9.48
CA HIS A 200 7.84 9.76 -10.41
C HIS A 200 7.98 8.23 -10.49
N ASP A 201 7.12 7.49 -9.80
CA ASP A 201 7.19 6.03 -9.67
C ASP A 201 6.41 5.27 -10.75
N VAL A 202 5.88 5.95 -11.76
CA VAL A 202 5.21 5.26 -12.86
C VAL A 202 6.25 4.82 -13.89
N PHE A 203 6.57 3.53 -13.91
CA PHE A 203 7.32 2.94 -15.01
C PHE A 203 6.44 2.85 -16.26
N VAL A 204 6.94 3.42 -17.36
CA VAL A 204 6.29 3.33 -18.68
C VAL A 204 7.21 2.54 -19.59
N ASN A 205 6.71 1.42 -20.14
CA ASN A 205 7.42 0.62 -21.15
C ASN A 205 7.31 1.28 -22.54
N ASP A 206 7.82 2.49 -22.66
CA ASP A 206 7.85 3.30 -23.86
C ASP A 206 9.09 4.19 -23.83
N SER A 207 9.96 4.09 -24.85
CA SER A 207 11.22 4.81 -24.89
C SER A 207 11.08 6.32 -25.11
N LEU A 208 9.95 6.81 -25.62
CA LEU A 208 9.70 8.22 -25.90
C LEU A 208 8.82 8.88 -24.84
N ARG A 209 7.87 8.11 -24.28
CA ARG A 209 6.91 8.63 -23.28
C ARG A 209 7.35 8.42 -21.84
N SER A 210 8.40 7.63 -21.61
CA SER A 210 9.00 7.48 -20.29
C SER A 210 9.44 8.84 -19.73
N GLU A 211 9.21 9.02 -18.43
CA GLU A 211 9.70 10.19 -17.68
C GLU A 211 11.22 10.35 -17.79
N PHE A 212 11.95 9.24 -17.97
CA PHE A 212 13.39 9.29 -18.27
C PHE A 212 13.67 10.04 -19.56
N HIS A 213 12.95 9.71 -20.64
CA HIS A 213 13.16 10.32 -21.94
C HIS A 213 12.72 11.78 -21.99
N LYS A 214 11.59 12.11 -21.36
CA LYS A 214 11.13 13.51 -21.24
C LYS A 214 12.17 14.38 -20.54
N LYS A 215 12.69 13.92 -19.39
CA LYS A 215 13.76 14.63 -18.65
C LYS A 215 15.07 14.70 -19.44
N PHE A 216 15.39 13.64 -20.18
CA PHE A 216 16.56 13.64 -21.07
C PHE A 216 16.42 14.72 -22.15
N MET A 217 15.28 14.78 -22.83
CA MET A 217 15.03 15.78 -23.86
C MET A 217 15.00 17.20 -23.29
N GLU A 218 14.33 17.43 -22.15
CA GLU A 218 14.33 18.72 -21.45
C GLU A 218 15.76 19.18 -21.07
N LYS A 219 16.64 18.24 -20.73
CA LYS A 219 18.03 18.55 -20.32
C LYS A 219 18.95 18.84 -21.51
N TYR A 220 18.83 18.08 -22.59
CA TYR A 220 19.79 18.09 -23.70
C TYR A 220 19.29 18.84 -24.93
N VAL A 221 18.00 19.16 -24.99
CA VAL A 221 17.38 19.96 -26.05
C VAL A 221 16.75 21.19 -25.40
N LYS A 222 17.22 22.38 -25.79
CA LYS A 222 16.84 23.66 -25.18
C LYS A 222 15.96 24.46 -26.13
#